data_AF-A0A124IGL9-F1
#
_entry.id   AF-A0A124IGL9-F1
#
_cell.length_a   1.000
_cell.length_b   1.000
_cell.length_c   1.000
_cell.angle_alpha   90.00
_cell.angle_beta   90.00
_cell.angle_gamma   90.00
#
_symmetry.space_group_name_H-M   'P 1'
#
loop_
_entity.id
_entity.type
_entity.pdbx_description
1 polymer ?
#
loop_
_entity_poly.entity_id
_entity_poly.type
_entity_poly.pdbx_seq_one_letter_code
_entity_poly.pdbx_strand_id
1 'polypeptide(L)'
;MLRYNINPKRNIFYKTAFDIRYLILCFMVMVYPLIVIPNPYNNYFYFPRYVILAIISIIIIYSILREKVRFNLRHPVFIPLGFFLLFGLLSTVLAPYPFTAWVGFDIYEGTTARFTGFSTCIFCALLFLIAYNTKQSKNILYYMVITATIVSFLGLLQHFGINFIPHEDFRTGIRSYSTMGNPNFFGTYTVFILPATMLLYFFTGKKQWLISTALIYSGLLICVTRGVWIAFFFAFIVISVYILRHKDMRKKYLTMVFLLIIVTGILLPTSNGLIYKRIFSIPDQIEASVKMEDDGGSYRIYIWKESAKLIPQNWAFGIGPEHLGYADIRPKINLADKVHNVYLEIIVTMGAFAFLSYILFLGYFLKPWKNEFGLIYFIMIFSYLLQGIFNIDVIMVMPLFWIVLGLSLSNEKHLKSHIYT
;
A
#
# COMPACT_ATOMS: atom_id res chain seq x y z
N MET A 1 -12.16 -68.65 -13.89
CA MET A 1 -10.79 -68.09 -13.86
C MET A 1 -10.85 -66.62 -14.28
N LEU A 2 -11.21 -65.70 -13.38
CA LEU A 2 -11.13 -64.25 -13.61
C LEU A 2 -10.72 -63.59 -12.30
N ARG A 3 -9.48 -63.11 -12.28
CA ARG A 3 -8.79 -62.56 -11.10
C ARG A 3 -9.34 -61.18 -10.76
N TYR A 4 -9.65 -60.98 -9.48
CA TYR A 4 -9.77 -59.68 -8.85
C TYR A 4 -8.48 -58.88 -9.05
N ASN A 5 -8.54 -57.82 -9.84
CA ASN A 5 -7.44 -56.85 -9.93
C ASN A 5 -7.66 -55.79 -8.87
N ILE A 6 -7.02 -56.02 -7.71
CA ILE A 6 -6.88 -55.05 -6.63
C ILE A 6 -6.02 -53.91 -7.17
N ASN A 7 -6.64 -52.76 -7.41
CA ASN A 7 -5.94 -51.54 -7.77
C ASN A 7 -5.08 -51.11 -6.56
N PRO A 8 -3.75 -51.09 -6.65
CA PRO A 8 -2.92 -50.80 -5.49
C PRO A 8 -3.07 -49.33 -5.13
N LYS A 9 -3.38 -49.09 -3.86
CA LYS A 9 -3.32 -47.83 -3.14
C LYS A 9 -2.35 -46.86 -3.81
N ARG A 10 -2.88 -45.87 -4.55
CA ARG A 10 -2.16 -44.61 -4.75
C ARG A 10 -1.92 -44.07 -3.35
N ASN A 11 -0.70 -44.25 -2.89
CA ASN A 11 -0.21 -43.64 -1.66
C ASN A 11 -0.53 -42.14 -1.74
N ILE A 12 -1.56 -41.75 -0.99
CA ILE A 12 -1.83 -40.36 -0.64
C ILE A 12 -0.76 -40.01 0.40
N PHE A 13 0.48 -39.88 -0.04
CA PHE A 13 1.44 -39.06 0.67
C PHE A 13 1.02 -37.62 0.39
N TYR A 14 0.18 -37.08 1.27
CA TYR A 14 0.15 -35.64 1.53
C TYR A 14 1.54 -35.24 2.04
N LYS A 15 2.53 -35.18 1.14
CA LYS A 15 3.67 -34.31 1.36
C LYS A 15 3.09 -32.92 1.20
N THR A 16 2.82 -32.26 2.32
CA THR A 16 2.76 -30.80 2.45
C THR A 16 4.08 -30.27 1.91
N ALA A 17 4.22 -30.22 0.59
CA ALA A 17 5.32 -29.56 -0.06
C ALA A 17 5.21 -28.10 0.39
N PHE A 18 6.22 -27.64 1.12
CA PHE A 18 6.42 -26.24 1.48
C PHE A 18 6.19 -25.39 0.21
N ASP A 19 5.05 -24.72 0.09
CA ASP A 19 4.80 -23.82 -1.03
C ASP A 19 5.60 -22.54 -0.76
N ILE A 20 6.80 -22.46 -1.35
CA ILE A 20 7.72 -21.34 -1.18
C ILE A 20 7.05 -20.00 -1.47
N ARG A 21 6.08 -19.95 -2.40
CA ARG A 21 5.33 -18.74 -2.73
C ARG A 21 4.44 -18.29 -1.58
N TYR A 22 3.81 -19.23 -0.87
CA TYR A 22 3.03 -18.91 0.32
C TYR A 22 3.93 -18.36 1.44
N LEU A 23 5.12 -18.94 1.62
CA LEU A 23 6.09 -18.45 2.61
C LEU A 23 6.61 -17.06 2.27
N ILE A 24 6.87 -16.79 0.99
CA ILE A 24 7.21 -15.45 0.51
C ILE A 24 6.10 -14.46 0.85
N LEU A 25 4.84 -14.80 0.57
CA LEU A 25 3.71 -13.94 0.94
C LEU A 25 3.62 -13.73 2.45
N CYS A 26 3.84 -14.77 3.27
CA CYS A 26 3.90 -14.64 4.72
C CYS A 26 5.04 -13.71 5.16
N PHE A 27 6.24 -13.89 4.62
CA PHE A 27 7.39 -13.02 4.89
C PHE A 27 7.08 -11.57 4.54
N MET A 28 6.48 -11.33 3.38
CA MET A 28 6.12 -9.98 2.92
C MET A 28 5.10 -9.30 3.84
N VAL A 29 4.17 -10.03 4.46
CA VAL A 29 3.17 -9.40 5.36
C VAL A 29 3.59 -9.40 6.83
N MET A 30 4.52 -10.29 7.24
CA MET A 30 4.96 -10.44 8.63
C MET A 30 6.26 -9.70 8.94
N VAL A 31 7.26 -9.83 8.07
CA VAL A 31 8.63 -9.38 8.34
C VAL A 31 8.93 -8.09 7.58
N TYR A 32 8.57 -8.03 6.30
CA TYR A 32 8.91 -6.89 5.44
C TYR A 32 8.51 -5.50 5.99
N PRO A 33 7.32 -5.31 6.60
CA PRO A 33 6.93 -4.03 7.17
C PRO A 33 7.81 -3.61 8.36
N LEU A 34 8.47 -4.56 9.03
CA LEU A 34 9.31 -4.34 10.21
C LEU A 34 10.79 -4.12 9.88
N ILE A 35 11.23 -4.31 8.62
CA ILE A 35 12.63 -4.21 8.22
C ILE A 35 13.16 -2.78 8.40
N VAL A 36 14.09 -2.60 9.31
CA VAL A 36 14.88 -1.37 9.46
C VAL A 36 16.32 -1.80 9.71
N ILE A 37 17.23 -1.43 8.81
CA ILE A 37 18.63 -1.90 8.87
C ILE A 37 19.56 -0.69 8.75
N PRO A 38 20.20 -0.27 9.87
CA PRO A 38 21.26 0.74 9.85
C PRO A 38 22.33 0.39 8.83
N ASN A 39 22.76 1.39 8.06
CA ASN A 39 23.77 1.21 7.03
C ASN A 39 24.59 2.50 6.82
N PRO A 40 25.80 2.39 6.22
CA PRO A 40 26.69 3.53 6.05
C PRO A 40 26.13 4.66 5.18
N TYR A 41 25.07 4.42 4.40
CA TYR A 41 24.47 5.40 3.49
C TYR A 41 23.33 6.21 4.11
N ASN A 42 23.09 6.09 5.43
CA ASN A 42 22.01 6.79 6.14
C ASN A 42 20.64 6.63 5.44
N ASN A 43 20.36 5.42 4.96
CA ASN A 43 19.09 5.07 4.32
C ASN A 43 18.54 3.78 4.95
N TYR A 44 18.11 3.87 6.21
CA TYR A 44 17.81 2.68 7.02
C TYR A 44 16.52 1.98 6.61
N PHE A 45 15.65 2.73 5.93
CA PHE A 45 14.27 2.34 5.66
C PHE A 45 14.01 1.91 4.21
N TYR A 46 14.67 2.49 3.21
CA TYR A 46 14.34 2.25 1.80
C TYR A 46 15.29 1.23 1.17
N PHE A 47 16.60 1.48 1.25
CA PHE A 47 17.61 0.65 0.57
C PHE A 47 17.55 -0.84 0.98
N PRO A 48 17.51 -1.20 2.27
CA PRO A 48 17.40 -2.62 2.67
C PRO A 48 16.14 -3.30 2.13
N ARG A 49 15.02 -2.58 2.11
CA ARG A 49 13.75 -3.08 1.58
C ARG A 49 13.79 -3.29 0.08
N TYR A 50 14.50 -2.44 -0.66
CA TYR A 50 14.71 -2.61 -2.10
C TYR A 50 15.54 -3.86 -2.39
N VAL A 51 16.69 -4.03 -1.72
CA VAL A 51 17.56 -5.20 -1.91
C VAL A 51 16.80 -6.50 -1.59
N ILE A 52 16.07 -6.53 -0.48
CA ILE A 52 15.29 -7.71 -0.09
C ILE A 52 14.16 -7.99 -1.09
N LEU A 53 13.47 -6.96 -1.57
CA LEU A 53 12.43 -7.11 -2.58
C LEU A 53 12.99 -7.63 -3.92
N ALA A 54 14.18 -7.19 -4.32
CA ALA A 54 14.88 -7.69 -5.50
C ALA A 54 15.27 -9.18 -5.34
N ILE A 55 15.85 -9.56 -4.19
CA ILE A 55 16.20 -10.96 -3.88
C ILE A 55 14.94 -11.85 -3.90
N ILE A 56 13.85 -11.41 -3.26
CA ILE A 56 12.57 -12.11 -3.26
C ILE A 56 12.06 -12.29 -4.68
N SER A 57 12.15 -11.25 -5.51
CA SER A 57 11.71 -11.32 -6.91
C SER A 57 12.51 -12.34 -7.73
N ILE A 58 13.83 -12.42 -7.51
CA ILE A 58 14.68 -13.45 -8.12
C ILE A 58 14.23 -14.86 -7.66
N ILE A 59 13.95 -15.04 -6.37
CA ILE A 59 13.47 -16.33 -5.82
C ILE A 59 12.11 -16.70 -6.43
N ILE A 60 11.20 -15.73 -6.61
CA ILE A 60 9.90 -15.95 -7.26
C ILE A 60 10.12 -16.42 -8.70
N ILE A 61 10.94 -15.72 -9.48
CA ILE A 61 11.25 -16.10 -10.88
C ILE A 61 11.85 -17.51 -10.92
N TYR A 62 12.83 -17.80 -10.08
CA TYR A 62 13.46 -19.12 -10.00
C TYR A 62 12.45 -20.22 -9.67
N SER A 63 11.57 -20.01 -8.68
CA SER A 63 10.51 -20.97 -8.32
C SER A 63 9.55 -21.21 -9.48
N ILE A 64 9.14 -20.16 -10.20
CA ILE A 64 8.25 -20.25 -11.37
C ILE A 64 8.89 -21.10 -12.47
N LEU A 65 10.16 -20.84 -12.80
CA LEU A 65 10.90 -21.54 -13.85
C LEU A 65 11.15 -23.01 -13.48
N ARG A 66 11.61 -23.27 -12.24
CA ARG A 66 11.93 -24.61 -11.75
C ARG A 66 10.71 -25.53 -11.70
N GLU A 67 9.60 -25.03 -11.17
CA GLU A 67 8.36 -25.81 -11.01
C GLU A 67 7.51 -25.81 -12.29
N LYS A 68 7.96 -25.14 -13.37
CA LYS A 68 7.22 -24.97 -14.63
C LYS A 68 5.78 -24.52 -14.38
N VAL A 69 5.61 -23.56 -13.47
CA VAL A 69 4.30 -23.12 -13.00
C VAL A 69 3.55 -22.51 -14.18
N ARG A 70 2.41 -23.11 -14.53
CA ARG A 70 1.49 -22.53 -15.52
C ARG A 70 0.52 -21.60 -14.82
N PHE A 71 0.75 -20.30 -14.97
CA PHE A 71 -0.20 -19.31 -14.50
C PHE A 71 -1.41 -19.22 -15.44
N ASN A 72 -2.60 -19.21 -14.86
CA ASN A 72 -3.81 -18.93 -15.62
C ASN A 72 -3.96 -17.42 -15.83
N LEU A 73 -3.27 -16.90 -16.86
CA LEU A 73 -3.29 -15.50 -17.26
C LEU A 73 -4.52 -15.11 -18.11
N ARG A 74 -5.56 -15.96 -18.16
CA ARG A 74 -6.79 -15.67 -18.92
C ARG A 74 -7.67 -14.59 -18.29
N HIS A 75 -7.37 -14.15 -17.07
CA HIS A 75 -8.15 -13.09 -16.44
C HIS A 75 -7.91 -11.75 -17.16
N PRO A 76 -8.95 -11.01 -17.58
CA PRO A 76 -8.78 -9.79 -18.39
C PRO A 76 -7.92 -8.69 -17.74
N VAL A 77 -7.75 -8.72 -16.41
CA VAL A 77 -6.87 -7.79 -15.66
C VAL A 77 -5.41 -7.81 -16.14
N PHE A 78 -4.94 -8.94 -16.69
CA PHE A 78 -3.56 -9.07 -17.14
C PHE A 78 -3.27 -8.24 -18.41
N ILE A 79 -4.31 -7.86 -19.17
CA ILE A 79 -4.16 -7.03 -20.36
C ILE A 79 -3.72 -5.60 -19.99
N PRO A 80 -4.49 -4.82 -19.19
CA PRO A 80 -4.04 -3.48 -18.78
C PRO A 80 -2.79 -3.53 -17.90
N LEU A 81 -2.58 -4.58 -17.10
CA LEU A 81 -1.32 -4.77 -16.38
C LEU A 81 -0.13 -4.93 -17.33
N GLY A 82 -0.27 -5.75 -18.37
CA GLY A 82 0.77 -5.95 -19.38
C GLY A 82 1.10 -4.65 -20.12
N PHE A 83 0.09 -3.86 -20.49
CA PHE A 83 0.31 -2.55 -21.10
C PHE A 83 0.95 -1.56 -20.13
N PHE A 84 0.55 -1.53 -18.86
CA PHE A 84 1.20 -0.68 -17.86
C PHE A 84 2.69 -1.01 -17.73
N LEU A 85 3.05 -2.29 -17.66
CA LEU A 85 4.45 -2.72 -17.62
C LEU A 85 5.19 -2.41 -18.92
N LEU A 86 4.56 -2.60 -20.08
CA LEU A 86 5.18 -2.27 -21.37
C LEU A 86 5.47 -0.76 -21.48
N PHE A 87 4.50 0.09 -21.21
CA PHE A 87 4.66 1.54 -21.34
C PHE A 87 5.55 2.12 -20.25
N GLY A 88 5.52 1.58 -19.03
CA GLY A 88 6.48 1.94 -17.99
C GLY A 88 7.93 1.55 -18.35
N LEU A 89 8.12 0.40 -19.00
CA LEU A 89 9.43 0.00 -19.51
C LEU A 89 9.90 0.94 -20.63
N LEU A 90 9.03 1.29 -21.58
CA LEU A 90 9.35 2.24 -22.64
C LEU A 90 9.73 3.61 -22.07
N SER A 91 8.95 4.12 -21.12
CA SER A 91 9.28 5.35 -20.39
C SER A 91 10.65 5.27 -19.71
N THR A 92 10.99 4.13 -19.11
CA THR A 92 12.28 3.91 -18.45
C THR A 92 13.45 3.90 -19.44
N VAL A 93 13.28 3.26 -20.60
CA VAL A 93 14.32 3.19 -21.64
C VAL A 93 14.52 4.55 -22.32
N LEU A 94 13.45 5.33 -22.48
CA LEU A 94 13.49 6.66 -23.10
C LEU A 94 13.90 7.78 -22.13
N ALA A 95 13.98 7.49 -20.83
CA ALA A 95 14.32 8.48 -19.82
C ALA A 95 15.75 9.02 -20.01
N PRO A 96 16.01 10.30 -19.70
CA PRO A 96 17.36 10.88 -19.75
C PRO A 96 18.40 10.09 -18.94
N TYR A 97 18.00 9.55 -17.78
CA TYR A 97 18.83 8.70 -16.93
C TYR A 97 18.15 7.35 -16.67
N PRO A 98 18.32 6.35 -17.57
CA PRO A 98 17.62 5.07 -17.47
C PRO A 98 17.90 4.30 -16.18
N PHE A 99 19.09 4.45 -15.59
CA PHE A 99 19.41 3.82 -14.29
C PHE A 99 18.56 4.41 -13.16
N THR A 100 18.41 5.73 -13.10
CA THR A 100 17.54 6.41 -12.14
C THR A 100 16.09 5.97 -12.34
N ALA A 101 15.62 5.89 -13.59
CA ALA A 101 14.27 5.42 -13.88
C ALA A 101 14.05 3.94 -13.53
N TRP A 102 15.07 3.09 -13.72
CA TRP A 102 14.97 1.66 -13.42
C TRP A 102 14.96 1.38 -11.92
N VAL A 103 15.89 1.97 -11.16
CA VAL A 103 16.09 1.66 -9.73
C VAL A 103 15.33 2.62 -8.82
N GLY A 104 15.24 3.90 -9.18
CA GLY A 104 14.86 4.98 -8.27
C GLY A 104 15.94 5.34 -7.27
N PHE A 105 17.19 5.20 -7.71
CA PHE A 105 18.35 5.75 -7.03
C PHE A 105 18.66 7.10 -7.65
N ASP A 106 18.14 8.16 -7.03
CA ASP A 106 18.39 9.53 -7.43
C ASP A 106 19.53 10.13 -6.59
N ILE A 107 20.47 10.80 -7.26
CA ILE A 107 21.65 11.46 -6.68
C ILE A 107 21.54 12.98 -6.84
N TYR A 108 20.46 13.47 -7.47
CA TYR A 108 20.24 14.90 -7.64
C TYR A 108 20.15 15.60 -6.28
N GLU A 109 20.73 16.80 -6.19
CA GLU A 109 20.88 17.49 -4.92
C GLU A 109 19.53 17.77 -4.25
N GLY A 110 19.40 17.34 -2.99
CA GLY A 110 18.19 17.54 -2.21
C GLY A 110 17.10 16.49 -2.41
N THR A 111 17.31 15.45 -3.24
CA THR A 111 16.36 14.35 -3.40
C THR A 111 16.67 13.19 -2.45
N THR A 112 15.63 12.42 -2.12
CA THR A 112 15.78 11.19 -1.34
C THR A 112 15.67 9.98 -2.27
N ALA A 113 16.70 9.12 -2.31
CA ALA A 113 16.64 7.83 -2.98
C ALA A 113 15.60 6.91 -2.31
N ARG A 114 14.39 6.85 -2.89
CA ARG A 114 13.25 6.06 -2.37
C ARG A 114 13.12 4.68 -2.98
N PHE A 115 13.90 4.38 -4.03
CA PHE A 115 13.91 3.09 -4.72
C PHE A 115 12.54 2.71 -5.29
N THR A 116 11.81 3.69 -5.81
CA THR A 116 10.48 3.53 -6.41
C THR A 116 10.50 3.54 -7.94
N GLY A 117 11.67 3.27 -8.53
CA GLY A 117 11.82 3.12 -9.98
C GLY A 117 11.06 1.93 -10.56
N PHE A 118 11.11 1.78 -11.87
CA PHE A 118 10.28 0.84 -12.61
C PHE A 118 10.53 -0.64 -12.24
N SER A 119 11.74 -1.01 -11.83
CA SER A 119 12.04 -2.35 -11.30
C SER A 119 11.15 -2.71 -10.10
N THR A 120 10.82 -1.75 -9.23
CA THR A 120 9.93 -1.96 -8.08
C THR A 120 8.51 -2.28 -8.53
N CYS A 121 8.02 -1.68 -9.62
CA CYS A 121 6.74 -2.04 -10.23
C CYS A 121 6.74 -3.49 -10.74
N ILE A 122 7.83 -3.95 -11.35
CA ILE A 122 7.99 -5.35 -11.79
C ILE A 122 7.96 -6.30 -10.58
N PHE A 123 8.71 -5.98 -9.53
CA PHE A 123 8.74 -6.78 -8.30
C PHE A 123 7.33 -6.89 -7.66
N CYS A 124 6.60 -5.78 -7.65
CA CYS A 124 5.21 -5.75 -7.16
C CYS A 124 4.26 -6.57 -8.05
N ALA A 125 4.44 -6.54 -9.37
CA ALA A 125 3.65 -7.37 -10.30
C ALA A 125 3.90 -8.88 -10.10
N LEU A 126 5.14 -9.28 -9.77
CA LEU A 126 5.46 -10.67 -9.41
C LEU A 126 4.77 -11.10 -8.10
N LEU A 127 4.77 -10.24 -7.09
CA LEU A 127 4.04 -10.47 -5.83
C LEU A 127 2.54 -10.58 -6.05
N PHE A 128 1.96 -9.71 -6.87
CA PHE A 128 0.56 -9.79 -7.29
C PHE A 128 0.25 -11.13 -7.97
N LEU A 129 1.13 -11.59 -8.86
CA LEU A 129 0.94 -12.85 -9.59
C LEU A 129 0.91 -14.06 -8.65
N ILE A 130 1.82 -14.16 -7.69
CA ILE A 130 1.81 -15.27 -6.72
C ILE A 130 0.63 -15.15 -5.74
N ALA A 131 0.25 -13.93 -5.34
CA ALA A 131 -0.91 -13.68 -4.48
C ALA A 131 -2.23 -14.06 -5.18
N TYR A 132 -2.37 -13.77 -6.47
CA TYR A 132 -3.52 -14.18 -7.27
C TYR A 132 -3.72 -15.70 -7.32
N ASN A 133 -2.65 -16.48 -7.20
CA ASN A 133 -2.70 -17.93 -7.28
C ASN A 133 -2.72 -18.64 -5.92
N THR A 134 -2.61 -17.92 -4.81
CA THR A 134 -2.67 -18.53 -3.47
C THR A 134 -4.07 -19.02 -3.14
N LYS A 135 -4.17 -20.09 -2.35
CA LYS A 135 -5.43 -20.54 -1.72
C LYS A 135 -5.61 -20.00 -0.30
N GLN A 136 -4.59 -19.36 0.26
CA GLN A 136 -4.51 -19.01 1.69
C GLN A 136 -4.72 -17.51 1.94
N SER A 137 -5.60 -16.87 1.16
CA SER A 137 -5.79 -15.41 1.19
C SER A 137 -6.19 -14.89 2.58
N LYS A 138 -7.06 -15.62 3.29
CA LYS A 138 -7.51 -15.27 4.64
C LYS A 138 -6.37 -15.24 5.67
N ASN A 139 -5.48 -16.23 5.63
CA ASN A 139 -4.35 -16.32 6.57
C ASN A 139 -3.38 -15.17 6.36
N ILE A 140 -3.07 -14.85 5.10
CA ILE A 140 -2.18 -13.73 4.74
C ILE A 140 -2.78 -12.40 5.23
N LEU A 141 -4.09 -12.20 5.10
CA LEU A 141 -4.77 -11.02 5.64
C LEU A 141 -4.66 -10.95 7.17
N TYR A 142 -4.84 -12.05 7.89
CA TYR A 142 -4.70 -12.06 9.35
C TYR A 142 -3.28 -11.71 9.79
N TYR A 143 -2.26 -12.27 9.13
CA TYR A 143 -0.87 -11.92 9.40
C TYR A 143 -0.59 -10.45 9.12
N MET A 144 -1.13 -9.89 8.02
CA MET A 144 -1.01 -8.47 7.71
C MET A 144 -1.61 -7.58 8.81
N VAL A 145 -2.80 -7.93 9.34
CA VAL A 145 -3.42 -7.20 10.45
C VAL A 145 -2.59 -7.29 11.73
N ILE A 146 -2.08 -8.47 12.08
CA ILE A 146 -1.24 -8.67 13.27
C ILE A 146 0.02 -7.80 13.18
N THR A 147 0.72 -7.83 12.05
CA THR A 147 1.91 -7.00 11.82
C THR A 147 1.55 -5.51 11.89
N ALA A 148 0.42 -5.11 11.33
CA ALA A 148 0.00 -3.72 11.38
C ALA A 148 -0.28 -3.24 12.81
N THR A 149 -0.85 -4.11 13.65
CA THR A 149 -1.00 -3.85 15.08
C THR A 149 0.36 -3.64 15.75
N ILE A 150 1.36 -4.48 15.45
CA ILE A 150 2.72 -4.34 16.01
C ILE A 150 3.37 -3.03 15.53
N VAL A 151 3.37 -2.75 14.23
CA VAL A 151 3.91 -1.51 13.66
C VAL A 151 3.24 -0.28 14.27
N SER A 152 1.92 -0.32 14.48
CA SER A 152 1.20 0.81 15.04
C SER A 152 1.48 0.99 16.53
N PHE A 153 1.66 -0.10 17.27
CA PHE A 153 2.09 -0.07 18.66
C PHE A 153 3.51 0.52 18.80
N LEU A 154 4.45 0.15 17.93
CA LEU A 154 5.79 0.76 17.90
C LEU A 154 5.73 2.27 17.61
N GLY A 155 4.85 2.70 16.70
CA GLY A 155 4.61 4.12 16.45
C GLY A 155 4.01 4.86 17.66
N LEU A 156 3.12 4.19 18.41
CA LEU A 156 2.52 4.73 19.63
C LEU A 156 3.56 4.89 20.74
N LEU A 157 4.46 3.92 20.92
CA LEU A 157 5.60 4.05 21.83
C LEU A 157 6.50 5.22 21.43
N GLN A 158 6.80 5.35 20.13
CA GLN A 158 7.59 6.46 19.60
C GLN A 158 6.94 7.82 19.89
N HIS A 159 5.60 7.90 19.83
CA HIS A 159 4.85 9.13 20.14
C HIS A 159 5.05 9.60 21.59
N PHE A 160 5.20 8.67 22.52
CA PHE A 160 5.47 8.95 23.94
C PHE A 160 6.97 9.03 24.27
N GLY A 161 7.84 9.12 23.25
CA GLY A 161 9.29 9.28 23.43
C GLY A 161 10.05 7.96 23.63
N ILE A 162 9.38 6.81 23.54
CA ILE A 162 10.02 5.49 23.64
C ILE A 162 10.30 4.98 22.23
N ASN A 163 11.52 5.18 21.73
CA ASN A 163 11.90 4.77 20.38
C ASN A 163 12.85 3.57 20.37
N PHE A 164 12.34 2.40 19.99
CA PHE A 164 13.12 1.18 19.78
C PHE A 164 13.65 1.04 18.34
N ILE A 165 13.23 1.90 17.42
CA ILE A 165 13.56 1.80 16.00
C ILE A 165 14.85 2.58 15.72
N PRO A 166 15.89 1.92 15.18
CA PRO A 166 17.06 2.63 14.68
C PRO A 166 16.66 3.68 13.65
N HIS A 167 17.21 4.88 13.74
CA HIS A 167 16.86 5.97 12.85
C HIS A 167 18.06 6.87 12.60
N GLU A 168 18.04 7.52 11.45
CA GLU A 168 19.05 8.48 11.07
C GLU A 168 18.89 9.78 11.88
N ASP A 169 20.00 10.48 12.17
CA ASP A 169 20.02 11.67 13.03
C ASP A 169 19.06 12.77 12.56
N PHE A 170 18.94 12.95 11.24
CA PHE A 170 18.03 13.94 10.65
C PHE A 170 16.54 13.62 10.88
N ARG A 171 16.20 12.44 11.40
CA ARG A 171 14.85 12.08 11.81
C ARG A 171 14.55 12.39 13.28
N THR A 172 15.53 12.87 14.04
CA THR A 172 15.34 13.27 15.43
C THR A 172 14.29 14.38 15.52
N GLY A 173 13.32 14.22 16.42
CA GLY A 173 12.22 15.18 16.61
C GLY A 173 11.14 15.15 15.52
N ILE A 174 11.25 14.30 14.50
CA ILE A 174 10.14 14.05 13.58
C ILE A 174 9.05 13.29 14.35
N ARG A 175 7.80 13.67 14.09
CA ARG A 175 6.60 12.96 14.57
C ARG A 175 6.62 11.46 14.22
N SER A 176 5.81 10.66 14.90
CA SER A 176 5.85 9.20 14.77
C SER A 176 5.77 8.69 13.33
N TYR A 177 6.71 7.81 13.00
CA TYR A 177 6.85 7.14 11.70
C TYR A 177 7.04 5.63 11.83
N SER A 178 7.20 5.09 13.04
CA SER A 178 7.39 3.66 13.32
C SER A 178 8.49 3.06 12.43
N THR A 179 8.26 1.88 11.85
CA THR A 179 9.18 1.23 10.91
C THR A 179 9.06 1.75 9.48
N MET A 180 8.25 2.78 9.21
CA MET A 180 7.97 3.29 7.85
C MET A 180 8.89 4.45 7.44
N GLY A 181 9.68 5.01 8.35
CA GLY A 181 10.67 6.06 8.09
C GLY A 181 10.09 7.45 7.80
N ASN A 182 8.81 7.56 7.43
CA ASN A 182 8.12 8.84 7.26
C ASN A 182 6.69 8.76 7.81
N PRO A 183 6.19 9.81 8.50
CA PRO A 183 4.82 9.84 9.02
C PRO A 183 3.75 9.69 7.96
N ASN A 184 3.96 10.23 6.75
CA ASN A 184 3.01 10.09 5.65
C ASN A 184 2.91 8.62 5.23
N PHE A 185 4.01 7.87 5.22
CA PHE A 185 4.02 6.45 4.83
C PHE A 185 3.46 5.57 5.93
N PHE A 186 3.71 5.93 7.20
CA PHE A 186 3.06 5.30 8.34
C PHE A 186 1.54 5.52 8.30
N GLY A 187 1.10 6.73 7.96
CA GLY A 187 -0.31 7.02 7.68
C GLY A 187 -0.87 6.17 6.54
N THR A 188 -0.19 6.08 5.40
CA THR A 188 -0.60 5.22 4.28
C THR A 188 -0.74 3.76 4.69
N TYR A 189 0.23 3.22 5.44
CA TYR A 189 0.21 1.84 5.92
C TYR A 189 -0.97 1.58 6.88
N THR A 190 -1.23 2.50 7.81
CA THR A 190 -2.32 2.35 8.79
C THR A 190 -3.70 2.46 8.13
N VAL A 191 -3.95 3.47 7.28
CA VAL A 191 -5.25 3.62 6.60
C VAL A 191 -5.54 2.49 5.61
N PHE A 192 -4.50 1.91 5.01
CA PHE A 192 -4.63 0.77 4.11
C PHE A 192 -5.17 -0.48 4.83
N ILE A 193 -4.77 -0.72 6.08
CA ILE A 193 -5.06 -1.98 6.80
C ILE A 193 -6.19 -1.82 7.82
N LEU A 194 -6.43 -0.60 8.34
CA LEU A 194 -7.45 -0.32 9.34
C LEU A 194 -8.87 -0.83 8.96
N PRO A 195 -9.36 -0.67 7.71
CA PRO A 195 -10.66 -1.22 7.32
C PRO A 195 -10.80 -2.72 7.55
N ALA A 196 -9.72 -3.49 7.35
CA ALA A 196 -9.74 -4.94 7.49
C ALA A 196 -10.03 -5.34 8.94
N THR A 197 -9.34 -4.75 9.91
CA THR A 197 -9.57 -5.09 11.33
C THR A 197 -10.96 -4.69 11.81
N MET A 198 -11.50 -3.57 11.31
CA MET A 198 -12.87 -3.14 11.63
C MET A 198 -13.92 -4.13 11.10
N LEU A 199 -13.80 -4.51 9.84
CA LEU A 199 -14.71 -5.47 9.20
C LEU A 199 -14.59 -6.86 9.81
N LEU A 200 -13.38 -7.31 10.15
CA LEU A 200 -13.18 -8.57 10.87
C LEU A 200 -13.90 -8.58 12.23
N TYR A 201 -13.91 -7.47 12.96
CA TYR A 201 -14.74 -7.34 14.17
C TYR A 201 -16.24 -7.44 13.84
N PHE A 202 -16.72 -6.73 12.82
CA PHE A 202 -18.13 -6.77 12.45
C PHE A 202 -18.60 -8.18 12.08
N PHE A 203 -17.84 -8.89 11.26
CA PHE A 203 -18.20 -10.24 10.81
C PHE A 203 -18.04 -11.30 11.90
N THR A 204 -16.96 -11.26 12.68
CA THR A 204 -16.65 -12.34 13.63
C THR A 204 -17.09 -12.07 15.07
N GLY A 205 -17.31 -10.82 15.45
CA GLY A 205 -17.58 -10.40 16.84
C GLY A 205 -16.40 -10.57 17.82
N LYS A 206 -15.23 -11.05 17.36
CA LYS A 206 -14.08 -11.31 18.24
C LYS A 206 -13.43 -10.01 18.71
N LYS A 207 -13.27 -9.85 20.03
CA LYS A 207 -12.72 -8.64 20.67
C LYS A 207 -11.26 -8.34 20.30
N GLN A 208 -10.47 -9.34 19.93
CA GLN A 208 -9.09 -9.14 19.47
C GLN A 208 -9.00 -8.13 18.31
N TRP A 209 -10.01 -8.10 17.44
CA TRP A 209 -10.07 -7.16 16.32
C TRP A 209 -10.38 -5.73 16.76
N LEU A 210 -11.05 -5.52 17.90
CA LEU A 210 -11.19 -4.18 18.49
C LEU A 210 -9.84 -3.67 19.01
N ILE A 211 -9.05 -4.53 19.65
CA ILE A 211 -7.71 -4.18 20.14
C ILE A 211 -6.80 -3.79 18.97
N SER A 212 -6.77 -4.60 17.91
CA SER A 212 -6.04 -4.27 16.67
C SER A 212 -6.54 -2.98 16.04
N THR A 213 -7.86 -2.76 16.00
CA THR A 213 -8.43 -1.50 15.49
C THR A 213 -7.98 -0.30 16.32
N ALA A 214 -8.01 -0.39 17.65
CA ALA A 214 -7.60 0.70 18.54
C ALA A 214 -6.13 1.08 18.30
N LEU A 215 -5.25 0.08 18.20
CA LEU A 215 -3.82 0.30 17.99
C LEU A 215 -3.52 0.86 16.59
N ILE A 216 -4.11 0.29 15.53
CA ILE A 216 -3.91 0.79 14.16
C ILE A 216 -4.50 2.19 13.99
N TYR A 217 -5.66 2.46 14.58
CA TYR A 217 -6.27 3.79 14.57
C TYR A 217 -5.45 4.80 15.37
N SER A 218 -4.85 4.39 16.49
CA SER A 218 -3.89 5.23 17.23
C SER A 218 -2.72 5.61 16.33
N GLY A 219 -2.15 4.66 15.58
CA GLY A 219 -1.13 4.89 14.57
C GLY A 219 -1.55 5.90 13.49
N LEU A 220 -2.79 5.77 13.00
CA LEU A 220 -3.38 6.71 12.05
C LEU A 220 -3.47 8.13 12.62
N LEU A 221 -3.84 8.31 13.89
CA LEU A 221 -3.90 9.63 14.53
C LEU A 221 -2.51 10.24 14.78
N ILE A 222 -1.58 9.49 15.35
CA ILE A 222 -0.24 10.02 15.71
C ILE A 222 0.66 10.28 14.50
N CYS A 223 0.30 9.80 13.30
CA CYS A 223 1.04 10.15 12.08
C CYS A 223 0.78 11.60 11.61
N VAL A 224 -0.27 12.26 12.11
CA VAL A 224 -0.63 13.68 11.86
C VAL A 224 -0.74 14.04 10.36
N THR A 225 -1.19 13.08 9.55
CA THR A 225 -1.28 13.22 8.09
C THR A 225 -2.73 13.43 7.63
N ARG A 226 -3.09 14.68 7.32
CA ARG A 226 -4.47 15.09 6.96
C ARG A 226 -5.07 14.29 5.80
N GLY A 227 -4.32 14.10 4.70
CA GLY A 227 -4.82 13.35 3.54
C GLY A 227 -5.17 11.89 3.86
N VAL A 228 -4.44 11.28 4.80
CA VAL A 228 -4.72 9.92 5.30
C VAL A 228 -5.98 9.89 6.16
N TRP A 229 -6.20 10.90 7.00
CA TRP A 229 -7.43 11.01 7.80
C TRP A 229 -8.67 11.23 6.93
N ILE A 230 -8.54 12.04 5.87
CA ILE A 230 -9.60 12.24 4.87
C ILE A 230 -9.92 10.93 4.14
N ALA A 231 -8.89 10.18 3.72
CA ALA A 231 -9.10 8.86 3.11
C ALA A 231 -9.82 7.88 4.05
N PHE A 232 -9.43 7.86 5.34
CA PHE A 232 -10.12 7.05 6.35
C PHE A 232 -11.57 7.47 6.54
N PHE A 233 -11.86 8.78 6.58
CA PHE A 233 -13.22 9.29 6.72
C PHE A 233 -14.15 8.75 5.63
N PHE A 234 -13.73 8.81 4.36
CA PHE A 234 -14.51 8.26 3.24
C PHE A 234 -14.64 6.74 3.30
N ALA A 235 -13.56 6.02 3.64
CA ALA A 235 -13.62 4.57 3.83
C ALA A 235 -14.58 4.19 4.97
N PHE A 236 -14.57 4.95 6.06
CA PHE A 236 -15.46 4.76 7.20
C PHE A 236 -16.92 5.04 6.84
N ILE A 237 -17.21 6.02 5.99
CA ILE A 237 -18.57 6.23 5.45
C ILE A 237 -19.04 4.99 4.70
N VAL A 238 -18.22 4.43 3.80
CA VAL A 238 -18.58 3.22 3.04
C VAL A 238 -18.85 2.05 3.99
N ILE A 239 -17.99 1.83 4.99
CA ILE A 239 -18.21 0.83 6.05
C ILE A 239 -19.54 1.10 6.78
N SER A 240 -19.78 2.34 7.20
CA SER A 240 -20.95 2.72 7.99
C SER A 240 -22.26 2.50 7.22
N VAL A 241 -22.30 2.92 5.94
CA VAL A 241 -23.46 2.71 5.07
C VAL A 241 -23.75 1.23 4.88
N TYR A 242 -22.72 0.40 4.70
CA TYR A 242 -22.87 -1.04 4.61
C TYR A 242 -23.41 -1.61 5.94
N ILE A 243 -22.72 -1.37 7.06
CA ILE A 243 -23.03 -1.96 8.36
C ILE A 243 -24.40 -1.53 8.91
N LEU A 244 -24.80 -0.27 8.74
CA LEU A 244 -26.07 0.25 9.27
C LEU A 244 -27.32 -0.36 8.58
N ARG A 245 -27.15 -0.91 7.38
CA ARG A 245 -28.20 -1.68 6.67
C ARG A 245 -28.42 -3.07 7.28
N HIS A 246 -27.47 -3.58 8.08
CA HIS A 246 -27.54 -4.87 8.76
C HIS A 246 -27.89 -4.67 10.24
N LYS A 247 -29.16 -4.90 10.61
CA LYS A 247 -29.68 -4.61 11.96
C LYS A 247 -28.90 -5.32 13.07
N ASP A 248 -28.46 -6.55 12.82
CA ASP A 248 -27.66 -7.40 13.71
C ASP A 248 -26.26 -6.82 14.00
N MET A 249 -25.72 -5.99 13.11
CA MET A 249 -24.40 -5.39 13.26
C MET A 249 -24.41 -4.02 13.96
N ARG A 250 -25.57 -3.42 14.22
CA ARG A 250 -25.68 -2.06 14.81
C ARG A 250 -25.05 -1.92 16.19
N LYS A 251 -25.20 -2.92 17.07
CA LYS A 251 -24.56 -2.89 18.40
C LYS A 251 -23.02 -2.93 18.30
N LYS A 252 -22.50 -3.70 17.35
CA LYS A 252 -21.06 -3.74 17.05
C LYS A 252 -20.60 -2.39 16.49
N TYR A 253 -21.39 -1.77 15.60
CA TYR A 253 -21.12 -0.43 15.08
C TYR A 253 -21.03 0.63 16.17
N LEU A 254 -21.96 0.66 17.12
CA LEU A 254 -21.90 1.58 18.27
C LEU A 254 -20.65 1.34 19.13
N THR A 255 -20.31 0.07 19.39
CA THR A 255 -19.06 -0.29 20.10
C THR A 255 -17.83 0.25 19.36
N MET A 256 -17.80 0.12 18.03
CA MET A 256 -16.71 0.63 17.20
C MET A 256 -16.60 2.15 17.25
N VAL A 257 -17.71 2.86 17.07
CA VAL A 257 -17.74 4.33 17.13
C VAL A 257 -17.27 4.82 18.50
N PHE A 258 -17.78 4.21 19.58
CA PHE A 258 -17.35 4.51 20.94
C PHE A 258 -15.85 4.29 21.15
N LEU A 259 -15.31 3.18 20.61
CA LEU A 259 -13.87 2.92 20.65
C LEU A 259 -13.06 4.02 19.95
N LEU A 260 -13.47 4.42 18.74
CA LEU A 260 -12.77 5.47 17.98
C LEU A 260 -12.84 6.82 18.72
N ILE A 261 -13.96 7.14 19.35
CA ILE A 261 -14.12 8.35 20.18
C ILE A 261 -13.19 8.31 21.38
N ILE A 262 -13.13 7.18 22.11
CA ILE A 262 -12.22 7.02 23.27
C ILE A 262 -10.77 7.19 22.84
N VAL A 263 -10.33 6.47 21.80
CA VAL A 263 -8.94 6.54 21.33
C VAL A 263 -8.59 7.96 20.90
N THR A 264 -9.50 8.64 20.18
CA THR A 264 -9.32 10.04 19.82
C THR A 264 -9.21 10.93 21.05
N GLY A 265 -10.14 10.80 22.01
CA GLY A 265 -10.17 11.61 23.23
C GLY A 265 -8.91 11.46 24.08
N ILE A 266 -8.35 10.25 24.16
CA ILE A 266 -7.09 9.97 24.87
C ILE A 266 -5.90 10.63 24.17
N LEU A 267 -5.83 10.56 22.84
CA LEU A 267 -4.68 11.05 22.08
C LEU A 267 -4.74 12.55 21.76
N LEU A 268 -5.93 13.14 21.69
CA LEU A 268 -6.13 14.54 21.32
C LEU A 268 -5.29 15.55 22.15
N PRO A 269 -5.19 15.46 23.49
CA PRO A 269 -4.41 16.40 24.29
C PRO A 269 -2.90 16.15 24.25
N THR A 270 -2.45 15.00 23.73
CA THR A 270 -1.04 14.63 23.72
C THR A 270 -0.21 15.51 22.76
N SER A 271 1.12 15.53 22.95
CA SER A 271 2.06 16.28 22.11
C SER A 271 1.68 17.75 21.91
N ASN A 272 1.30 18.43 23.01
CA ASN A 272 0.89 19.84 23.02
C ASN A 272 -0.28 20.15 22.08
N GLY A 273 -1.23 19.21 21.97
CA GLY A 273 -2.42 19.34 21.13
C GLY A 273 -2.12 19.31 19.63
N LEU A 274 -1.02 18.70 19.20
CA LEU A 274 -0.64 18.64 17.78
C LEU A 274 -1.74 18.04 16.90
N ILE A 275 -2.40 16.97 17.37
CA ILE A 275 -3.52 16.32 16.65
C ILE A 275 -4.68 17.30 16.52
N TYR A 276 -5.08 17.96 17.61
CA TYR A 276 -6.11 19.01 17.61
C TYR A 276 -5.77 20.11 16.59
N LYS A 277 -4.59 20.73 16.69
CA LYS A 277 -4.15 21.80 15.77
C LYS A 277 -4.21 21.35 14.31
N ARG A 278 -3.85 20.08 14.04
CA ARG A 278 -3.88 19.54 12.69
C ARG A 278 -5.29 19.34 12.16
N ILE A 279 -6.23 18.85 12.98
CA ILE A 279 -7.64 18.67 12.59
C ILE A 279 -8.26 20.01 12.22
N PHE A 280 -8.09 21.03 13.07
CA PHE A 280 -8.68 22.35 12.85
C PHE A 280 -8.05 23.11 11.68
N SER A 281 -6.84 22.73 11.23
CA SER A 281 -6.22 23.29 10.01
C SER A 281 -6.76 22.69 8.70
N ILE A 282 -7.63 21.68 8.73
CA ILE A 282 -8.12 21.02 7.49
C ILE A 282 -8.95 21.97 6.63
N PRO A 283 -9.96 22.69 7.14
CA PRO A 283 -10.80 23.59 6.33
C PRO A 283 -9.98 24.64 5.59
N ASP A 284 -9.08 25.34 6.28
CA ASP A 284 -8.22 26.38 5.69
C ASP A 284 -7.40 25.83 4.51
N GLN A 285 -6.92 24.59 4.64
CA GLN A 285 -6.10 23.96 3.59
C GLN A 285 -6.93 23.48 2.43
N ILE A 286 -8.18 23.09 2.66
CA ILE A 286 -9.14 22.80 1.59
C ILE A 286 -9.45 24.10 0.85
N GLU A 287 -9.72 25.19 1.55
CA GLU A 287 -9.98 26.50 0.96
C GLU A 287 -8.81 26.98 0.10
N ALA A 288 -7.58 26.96 0.63
CA ALA A 288 -6.37 27.27 -0.11
C ALA A 288 -6.22 26.38 -1.37
N SER A 289 -6.52 25.08 -1.24
CA SER A 289 -6.46 24.15 -2.37
C SER A 289 -7.50 24.43 -3.45
N VAL A 290 -8.73 24.80 -3.06
CA VAL A 290 -9.83 25.15 -3.99
C VAL A 290 -9.51 26.45 -4.71
N LYS A 291 -8.89 27.42 -4.01
CA LYS A 291 -8.42 28.68 -4.59
C LYS A 291 -7.14 28.54 -5.43
N MET A 292 -6.57 27.33 -5.52
CA MET A 292 -5.32 27.04 -6.22
C MET A 292 -4.12 27.85 -5.70
N GLU A 293 -4.14 28.18 -4.40
CA GLU A 293 -3.05 28.87 -3.71
C GLU A 293 -1.83 27.95 -3.57
N ASP A 294 -0.64 28.54 -3.67
CA ASP A 294 0.61 27.76 -3.78
C ASP A 294 0.91 26.94 -2.53
N ASP A 295 0.56 27.43 -1.34
CA ASP A 295 0.77 26.73 -0.06
C ASP A 295 -0.32 25.69 0.27
N GLY A 296 -1.36 25.61 -0.56
CA GLY A 296 -2.45 24.65 -0.46
C GLY A 296 -1.94 23.21 -0.33
N GLY A 297 -2.53 22.47 0.62
CA GLY A 297 -2.16 21.09 0.88
C GLY A 297 -0.72 20.89 1.36
N SER A 298 -0.10 21.89 1.99
CA SER A 298 1.35 21.94 2.31
C SER A 298 2.23 21.98 1.05
N TYR A 299 1.99 22.99 0.20
CA TYR A 299 2.69 23.23 -1.07
C TYR A 299 2.46 22.22 -2.19
N ARG A 300 1.56 21.25 -2.00
CA ARG A 300 1.26 20.24 -3.01
C ARG A 300 0.60 20.86 -4.24
N ILE A 301 -0.22 21.89 -4.06
CA ILE A 301 -0.90 22.55 -5.17
C ILE A 301 0.10 23.23 -6.11
N TYR A 302 1.10 23.93 -5.56
CA TYR A 302 2.22 24.43 -6.37
C TYR A 302 2.91 23.31 -7.14
N ILE A 303 3.32 22.23 -6.45
CA ILE A 303 4.00 21.09 -7.08
C ILE A 303 3.14 20.50 -8.20
N TRP A 304 1.83 20.35 -8.00
CA TRP A 304 0.92 19.80 -9.00
C TRP A 304 0.81 20.70 -10.22
N LYS A 305 0.69 22.02 -10.03
CA LYS A 305 0.63 23.00 -11.13
C LYS A 305 1.90 22.96 -11.97
N GLU A 306 3.07 23.02 -11.32
CA GLU A 306 4.35 22.99 -12.03
C GLU A 306 4.61 21.63 -12.70
N SER A 307 4.29 20.52 -12.03
CA SER A 307 4.44 19.18 -12.62
C SER A 307 3.54 18.98 -13.83
N ALA A 308 2.31 19.50 -13.80
CA ALA A 308 1.36 19.40 -14.91
C ALA A 308 1.84 20.13 -16.18
N LYS A 309 2.67 21.18 -16.05
CA LYS A 309 3.26 21.89 -17.20
C LYS A 309 4.22 21.00 -18.01
N LEU A 310 4.72 19.91 -17.43
CA LEU A 310 5.61 18.96 -18.10
C LEU A 310 4.85 17.99 -19.02
N ILE A 311 3.54 17.84 -18.84
CA ILE A 311 2.72 16.86 -19.54
C ILE A 311 2.69 17.13 -21.06
N PRO A 312 2.44 18.35 -21.58
CA PRO A 312 2.29 18.56 -23.01
C PRO A 312 3.52 18.12 -23.84
N GLN A 313 4.74 18.39 -23.37
CA GLN A 313 5.96 18.01 -24.10
C GLN A 313 6.31 16.53 -23.92
N ASN A 314 5.81 15.87 -22.88
CA ASN A 314 6.16 14.49 -22.51
C ASN A 314 4.92 13.57 -22.43
N TRP A 315 3.85 13.89 -23.17
CA TRP A 315 2.52 13.33 -22.90
C TRP A 315 2.45 11.81 -23.08
N ALA A 316 3.22 11.23 -24.01
CA ALA A 316 3.10 9.82 -24.37
C ALA A 316 3.79 8.90 -23.35
N PHE A 317 5.06 9.18 -23.03
CA PHE A 317 5.93 8.33 -22.22
C PHE A 317 6.51 9.02 -20.97
N GLY A 318 6.13 10.27 -20.68
CA GLY A 318 6.58 11.01 -19.52
C GLY A 318 8.07 11.37 -19.56
N ILE A 319 8.55 11.99 -18.48
CA ILE A 319 9.95 12.40 -18.31
C ILE A 319 10.87 11.27 -17.80
N GLY A 320 10.31 10.11 -17.50
CA GLY A 320 10.98 8.98 -16.86
C GLY A 320 10.55 8.81 -15.39
N PRO A 321 10.35 7.57 -14.91
CA PRO A 321 10.13 7.30 -13.49
C PRO A 321 11.22 7.96 -12.63
N GLU A 322 10.87 8.52 -11.47
CA GLU A 322 11.84 9.12 -10.54
C GLU A 322 12.59 10.35 -11.09
N HIS A 323 12.15 10.94 -12.21
CA HIS A 323 12.84 12.09 -12.82
C HIS A 323 12.31 13.47 -12.38
N LEU A 324 11.34 13.55 -11.46
CA LEU A 324 10.77 14.84 -11.09
C LEU A 324 11.81 15.79 -10.46
N GLY A 325 12.78 15.27 -9.71
CA GLY A 325 13.88 16.07 -9.15
C GLY A 325 14.65 16.87 -10.20
N TYR A 326 14.79 16.35 -11.42
CA TYR A 326 15.51 17.03 -12.52
C TYR A 326 14.68 18.15 -13.18
N ALA A 327 13.39 18.25 -12.88
CA ALA A 327 12.55 19.35 -13.36
C ALA A 327 12.70 20.64 -12.53
N ASP A 328 13.51 20.62 -11.47
CA ASP A 328 13.85 21.75 -10.59
C ASP A 328 12.63 22.50 -10.02
N ILE A 329 11.57 21.76 -9.67
CA ILE A 329 10.35 22.34 -9.09
C ILE A 329 10.58 22.64 -7.61
N ARG A 330 10.62 23.93 -7.25
CA ARG A 330 10.88 24.37 -5.87
C ARG A 330 9.71 25.18 -5.30
N PRO A 331 8.80 24.57 -4.50
CA PRO A 331 7.73 25.32 -3.83
C PRO A 331 8.24 26.33 -2.79
N LYS A 332 9.45 26.10 -2.27
CA LYS A 332 10.18 26.99 -1.35
C LYS A 332 11.68 26.83 -1.61
N ILE A 333 12.47 26.56 -0.57
CA ILE A 333 13.90 26.28 -0.66
C ILE A 333 14.13 24.84 -1.12
N ASN A 334 13.29 23.91 -0.63
CA ASN A 334 13.43 22.49 -0.90
C ASN A 334 12.90 22.13 -2.27
N LEU A 335 13.66 21.26 -2.95
CA LEU A 335 13.28 20.66 -4.21
C LEU A 335 12.15 19.63 -4.03
N ALA A 336 11.18 19.65 -4.94
CA ALA A 336 10.18 18.62 -5.05
C ALA A 336 10.75 17.43 -5.84
N ASP A 337 11.05 16.35 -5.14
CA ASP A 337 11.52 15.10 -5.74
C ASP A 337 10.37 14.15 -6.10
N LYS A 338 9.14 14.49 -5.68
CA LYS A 338 7.90 13.78 -5.98
C LYS A 338 6.70 14.72 -6.13
N VAL A 339 5.73 14.30 -6.91
CA VAL A 339 4.51 15.09 -7.18
C VAL A 339 3.57 15.09 -5.96
N HIS A 340 3.72 14.14 -5.04
CA HIS A 340 2.81 13.98 -3.90
C HIS A 340 1.34 13.72 -4.28
N ASN A 341 1.16 13.08 -5.43
CA ASN A 341 -0.08 12.50 -5.93
C ASN A 341 0.30 11.34 -6.86
N VAL A 342 -0.06 10.11 -6.51
CA VAL A 342 0.33 8.89 -7.25
C VAL A 342 -0.14 8.94 -8.71
N TYR A 343 -1.33 9.49 -8.95
CA TYR A 343 -1.92 9.55 -10.29
C TYR A 343 -1.22 10.58 -11.16
N LEU A 344 -0.98 11.77 -10.61
CA LEU A 344 -0.26 12.83 -11.32
C LEU A 344 1.22 12.46 -11.51
N GLU A 345 1.82 11.77 -10.55
CA GLU A 345 3.17 11.21 -10.69
C GLU A 345 3.25 10.27 -11.90
N ILE A 346 2.33 9.31 -12.05
CA ILE A 346 2.37 8.35 -13.15
C ILE A 346 2.20 9.04 -14.51
N ILE A 347 1.25 9.98 -14.67
CA ILE A 347 1.07 10.65 -15.96
C ILE A 347 2.25 11.57 -16.31
N VAL A 348 2.86 12.24 -15.33
CA VAL A 348 4.03 13.12 -15.53
C VAL A 348 5.28 12.29 -15.85
N THR A 349 5.53 11.22 -15.11
CA THR A 349 6.78 10.45 -15.18
C THR A 349 6.74 9.30 -16.18
N MET A 350 5.59 8.63 -16.35
CA MET A 350 5.43 7.47 -17.25
C MET A 350 4.52 7.73 -18.45
N GLY A 351 3.86 8.90 -18.52
CA GLY A 351 3.04 9.32 -19.64
C GLY A 351 1.61 8.75 -19.64
N ALA A 352 0.81 9.24 -20.58
CA ALA A 352 -0.61 8.95 -20.71
C ALA A 352 -0.91 7.47 -20.99
N PHE A 353 -0.06 6.78 -21.75
CA PHE A 353 -0.28 5.36 -22.06
C PHE A 353 -0.12 4.47 -20.82
N ALA A 354 0.92 4.70 -20.02
CA ALA A 354 1.10 4.00 -18.75
C ALA A 354 -0.01 4.38 -17.76
N PHE A 355 -0.34 5.66 -17.65
CA PHE A 355 -1.41 6.17 -16.79
C PHE A 355 -2.77 5.52 -17.08
N LEU A 356 -3.21 5.53 -18.35
CA LEU A 356 -4.50 4.94 -18.73
C LEU A 356 -4.53 3.44 -18.45
N SER A 357 -3.43 2.74 -18.75
CA SER A 357 -3.30 1.31 -18.47
C SER A 357 -3.37 1.01 -16.97
N TYR A 358 -2.75 1.85 -16.14
CA TYR A 358 -2.78 1.75 -14.69
C TYR A 358 -4.20 1.98 -14.13
N ILE A 359 -4.90 3.01 -14.59
CA ILE A 359 -6.29 3.28 -14.15
C ILE A 359 -7.22 2.15 -14.57
N LEU A 360 -7.10 1.65 -15.80
CA LEU A 360 -7.89 0.50 -16.26
C LEU A 360 -7.58 -0.77 -15.44
N PHE A 361 -6.32 -0.99 -15.09
CA PHE A 361 -5.92 -2.09 -14.19
C PHE A 361 -6.59 -1.95 -12.82
N LEU A 362 -6.50 -0.78 -12.19
CA LEU A 362 -7.12 -0.51 -10.89
C LEU A 362 -8.65 -0.62 -10.91
N GLY A 363 -9.29 -0.25 -12.03
CA GLY A 363 -10.74 -0.33 -12.21
C GLY A 363 -11.30 -1.75 -12.06
N TYR A 364 -10.50 -2.81 -12.25
CA TYR A 364 -10.94 -4.19 -12.01
C TYR A 364 -11.25 -4.48 -10.54
N PHE A 365 -10.61 -3.78 -9.63
CA PHE A 365 -10.71 -4.02 -8.19
C PHE A 365 -11.75 -3.14 -7.49
N LEU A 366 -12.33 -2.18 -8.22
CA LEU A 366 -13.41 -1.32 -7.74
C LEU A 366 -14.81 -1.85 -8.10
N LYS A 367 -14.90 -3.11 -8.53
CA LYS A 367 -16.16 -3.79 -8.83
C LYS A 367 -16.88 -4.21 -7.54
N PRO A 368 -18.21 -4.40 -7.58
CA PRO A 368 -18.96 -4.88 -6.43
C PRO A 368 -18.41 -6.20 -5.88
N TRP A 369 -18.19 -6.25 -4.57
CA TRP A 369 -17.74 -7.44 -3.86
C TRP A 369 -18.86 -8.49 -3.77
N LYS A 370 -18.47 -9.76 -3.61
CA LYS A 370 -19.40 -10.90 -3.58
C LYS A 370 -19.51 -11.61 -2.23
N ASN A 371 -18.59 -11.35 -1.33
CA ASN A 371 -18.55 -11.94 0.01
C ASN A 371 -17.86 -10.98 1.00
N GLU A 372 -17.85 -11.34 2.28
CA GLU A 372 -17.27 -10.55 3.38
C GLU A 372 -15.79 -10.22 3.16
N PHE A 373 -14.97 -11.19 2.74
CA PHE A 373 -13.55 -10.95 2.47
C PHE A 373 -13.32 -10.09 1.23
N GLY A 374 -14.18 -10.19 0.22
CA GLY A 374 -14.19 -9.31 -0.94
C GLY A 374 -14.47 -7.87 -0.55
N LEU A 375 -15.39 -7.64 0.39
CA LEU A 375 -15.64 -6.30 0.96
C LEU A 375 -14.39 -5.78 1.69
N ILE A 376 -13.72 -6.63 2.47
CA ILE A 376 -12.47 -6.24 3.14
C ILE A 376 -11.44 -5.75 2.11
N TYR A 377 -11.14 -6.56 1.10
CA TYR A 377 -10.15 -6.18 0.09
C TYR A 377 -10.58 -4.94 -0.69
N PHE A 378 -11.87 -4.82 -1.05
CA PHE A 378 -12.40 -3.64 -1.72
C PHE A 378 -12.15 -2.36 -0.91
N ILE A 379 -12.48 -2.33 0.39
CA ILE A 379 -12.29 -1.11 1.19
C ILE A 379 -10.81 -0.83 1.46
N MET A 380 -9.97 -1.85 1.66
CA MET A 380 -8.52 -1.66 1.74
C MET A 380 -7.96 -1.00 0.47
N ILE A 381 -8.35 -1.51 -0.70
CA ILE A 381 -7.92 -0.98 -2.00
C ILE A 381 -8.44 0.45 -2.18
N PHE A 382 -9.74 0.68 -1.93
CA PHE A 382 -10.35 2.01 -1.99
C PHE A 382 -9.63 3.02 -1.09
N SER A 383 -9.27 2.62 0.14
CA SER A 383 -8.55 3.48 1.09
C SER A 383 -7.15 3.84 0.60
N TYR A 384 -6.42 2.87 0.02
CA TYR A 384 -5.09 3.11 -0.57
C TYR A 384 -5.16 4.06 -1.77
N LEU A 385 -6.17 3.92 -2.62
CA LEU A 385 -6.38 4.80 -3.77
C LEU A 385 -6.74 6.23 -3.33
N LEU A 386 -7.65 6.39 -2.38
CA LEU A 386 -8.00 7.72 -1.86
C LEU A 386 -6.82 8.45 -1.23
N GLN A 387 -6.00 7.78 -0.41
CA GLN A 387 -4.82 8.43 0.16
C GLN A 387 -3.77 8.77 -0.91
N GLY A 388 -3.73 8.02 -2.02
CA GLY A 388 -2.83 8.22 -3.15
C GLY A 388 -3.03 9.55 -3.86
N ILE A 389 -4.19 10.21 -3.69
CA ILE A 389 -4.43 11.58 -4.17
C ILE A 389 -3.51 12.59 -3.47
N PHE A 390 -3.17 12.35 -2.21
CA PHE A 390 -2.45 13.31 -1.35
C PHE A 390 -1.03 12.84 -0.98
N ASN A 391 -0.60 11.71 -1.49
CA ASN A 391 0.63 11.06 -1.07
C ASN A 391 1.35 10.41 -2.24
N ILE A 392 2.50 9.81 -1.95
CA ILE A 392 3.33 9.12 -2.93
C ILE A 392 3.30 7.62 -2.67
N ASP A 393 3.58 6.83 -3.72
CA ASP A 393 3.90 5.42 -3.55
C ASP A 393 5.32 5.28 -2.98
N VAL A 394 5.46 4.31 -2.08
CA VAL A 394 6.75 3.98 -1.47
C VAL A 394 6.92 2.49 -1.30
N ILE A 395 8.18 2.07 -1.33
CA ILE A 395 8.57 0.67 -1.23
C ILE A 395 8.12 0.00 0.08
N MET A 396 7.85 0.76 1.14
CA MET A 396 7.34 0.21 2.40
C MET A 396 5.93 -0.37 2.30
N VAL A 397 5.06 0.20 1.45
CA VAL A 397 3.62 -0.14 1.41
C VAL A 397 3.19 -0.68 0.05
N MET A 398 3.76 -0.17 -1.04
CA MET A 398 3.39 -0.55 -2.40
C MET A 398 3.41 -2.08 -2.63
N PRO A 399 4.44 -2.85 -2.20
CA PRO A 399 4.43 -4.30 -2.35
C PRO A 399 3.25 -5.00 -1.67
N LEU A 400 2.80 -4.49 -0.52
CA LEU A 400 1.67 -5.04 0.23
C LEU A 400 0.33 -4.73 -0.45
N PHE A 401 0.22 -3.52 -1.01
CA PHE A 401 -0.93 -3.14 -1.83
C PHE A 401 -1.10 -4.09 -3.02
N TRP A 402 -0.03 -4.37 -3.76
CA TRP A 402 -0.06 -5.30 -4.89
C TRP A 402 -0.35 -6.76 -4.47
N ILE A 403 0.10 -7.19 -3.29
CA ILE A 403 -0.33 -8.48 -2.71
C ILE A 403 -1.85 -8.48 -2.51
N VAL A 404 -2.43 -7.43 -1.91
CA VAL A 404 -3.88 -7.34 -1.66
C VAL A 404 -4.69 -7.31 -2.96
N LEU A 405 -4.21 -6.65 -4.01
CA LEU A 405 -4.82 -6.76 -5.35
C LEU A 405 -4.91 -8.23 -5.78
N GLY A 406 -3.81 -8.99 -5.64
CA GLY A 406 -3.78 -10.42 -5.98
C GLY A 406 -4.73 -11.25 -5.11
N LEU A 407 -4.75 -11.00 -3.79
CA LEU A 407 -5.65 -11.69 -2.86
C LEU A 407 -7.13 -11.44 -3.18
N SER A 408 -7.48 -10.22 -3.61
CA SER A 408 -8.84 -9.85 -4.00
C SER A 408 -9.35 -10.74 -5.15
N LEU A 409 -8.55 -10.89 -6.21
CA LEU A 409 -8.90 -11.73 -7.35
C LEU A 409 -8.85 -13.22 -7.03
N SER A 410 -7.91 -13.65 -6.17
CA SER A 410 -7.88 -15.02 -5.68
C SER A 410 -9.20 -15.38 -4.96
N ASN A 411 -9.68 -14.49 -4.09
CA ASN A 411 -10.95 -14.67 -3.37
C ASN A 411 -12.14 -14.81 -4.33
N GLU A 412 -12.19 -14.02 -5.41
CA GLU A 412 -13.24 -14.15 -6.44
C GLU A 412 -13.17 -15.47 -7.21
N LYS A 413 -11.96 -15.93 -7.53
CA LYS A 413 -11.73 -17.17 -8.28
C LYS A 413 -12.23 -18.40 -7.51
N HIS A 414 -11.97 -18.47 -6.20
CA HIS A 414 -12.40 -19.59 -5.35
C HIS A 414 -13.91 -19.61 -5.13
N LEU A 415 -14.59 -18.46 -5.15
CA LEU A 415 -16.05 -18.42 -5.13
C LEU A 415 -16.65 -19.09 -6.37
N LYS A 416 -16.10 -18.81 -7.56
CA LYS A 416 -16.59 -19.42 -8.81
C LYS A 416 -16.40 -20.93 -8.81
N SER A 417 -15.29 -21.45 -8.29
CA SER A 417 -15.03 -22.89 -8.29
C SER A 417 -15.96 -23.69 -7.37
N HIS A 418 -16.56 -23.07 -6.34
CA HIS A 418 -17.49 -23.73 -5.42
C HIS A 418 -18.94 -23.74 -5.92
N ILE A 419 -19.27 -22.95 -6.96
CA ILE A 419 -20.62 -22.91 -7.56
C ILE A 419 -20.78 -23.98 -8.65
N TYR A 420 -19.67 -24.49 -9.20
CA TYR A 420 -19.65 -25.50 -10.28
C TYR A 420 -19.21 -26.90 -9.81
N THR A 421 -19.17 -27.14 -8.51
CA THR A 421 -18.99 -28.45 -7.87
C THR A 421 -20.19 -28.74 -7.01
#